data_AF-A0A1H3L303-F1
#
_entry.id   AF-A0A1H3L303-F1
#
_cell.length_a   1.000
_cell.length_b   1.000
_cell.length_c   1.000
_cell.angle_alpha   90.00
_cell.angle_beta   90.00
_cell.angle_gamma   90.00
#
_symmetry.space_group_name_H-M   'P 1'
#
loop_
_entity.id
_entity.type
_entity.pdbx_description
1 polymer ?
#
loop_
_entity_poly.entity_id
_entity_poly.type
_entity_poly.pdbx_seq_one_letter_code
_entity_poly.pdbx_strand_id
1 'polypeptide(L)'
;MLRLSLKVARRLSFRRRAHYALLMSYHPATAVSWVLGVTNLAAYLLTGVAGVLVDAQLWPMLYVNAAVLQVGLYVWNRRNNISTLEEESSSGASGMILSVLSTPVYVSALWAAVRHRTVSFAVTPKGAQDRDPLSTFGAHLRWAAVLVAALVASVPLHHPHVAICTWALVSTAVCLLPVAMWLTGLLWHRLRSGPRAAGLAPNVVQTLPALTGEPSVPVPVISQLITTGATRAPRTQEDPR
;
A
#
# COMPACT_ATOMS: atom_id res chain seq x y z
N MET A 1 13.77 -3.14 -16.09
CA MET A 1 13.78 -1.79 -15.46
C MET A 1 15.04 -1.48 -14.63
N LEU A 2 15.68 -2.44 -13.93
CA LEU A 2 16.86 -2.17 -13.07
C LEU A 2 18.15 -1.70 -13.78
N ARG A 3 18.37 -2.02 -15.07
CA ARG A 3 19.62 -1.67 -15.77
C ARG A 3 19.68 -0.22 -16.26
N LEU A 4 18.54 0.43 -16.47
CA LEU A 4 18.51 1.85 -16.85
C LEU A 4 18.73 2.77 -15.64
N SER A 5 18.25 2.39 -14.46
CA SER A 5 18.38 3.23 -13.25
C SER A 5 19.83 3.40 -12.80
N LEU A 6 20.68 2.39 -12.94
CA LEU A 6 22.11 2.48 -12.57
C LEU A 6 22.92 3.44 -13.46
N LYS A 7 22.64 3.46 -14.78
CA LYS A 7 23.30 4.38 -15.71
C LYS A 7 22.86 5.82 -15.50
N VAL A 8 21.58 6.04 -15.22
CA VAL A 8 21.02 7.38 -14.92
C VAL A 8 21.46 7.85 -13.53
N ALA A 9 21.46 6.96 -12.53
CA ALA A 9 21.92 7.28 -11.18
C ALA A 9 23.37 7.76 -11.19
N ARG A 10 24.26 7.12 -11.95
CA ARG A 10 25.67 7.54 -12.08
C ARG A 10 25.86 8.96 -12.65
N ARG A 11 24.86 9.51 -13.34
CA ARG A 11 24.89 10.89 -13.87
C ARG A 11 24.39 11.95 -12.87
N LEU A 12 23.84 11.53 -11.72
CA LEU A 12 23.31 12.44 -10.70
C LEU A 12 24.36 12.75 -9.62
N SER A 13 24.35 13.98 -9.11
CA SER A 13 25.19 14.36 -7.96
C SER A 13 24.90 13.46 -6.75
N PHE A 14 25.89 13.24 -5.90
CA PHE A 14 25.77 12.35 -4.74
C PHE A 14 24.55 12.68 -3.87
N ARG A 15 24.31 13.99 -3.60
CA ARG A 15 23.15 14.45 -2.81
C ARG A 15 21.81 14.08 -3.46
N ARG A 16 21.67 14.25 -4.79
CA ARG A 16 20.45 13.88 -5.51
C ARG A 16 20.25 12.37 -5.50
N ARG A 17 21.32 11.59 -5.72
CA ARG A 17 21.26 10.12 -5.62
C ARG A 17 20.80 9.65 -4.24
N ALA A 18 21.40 10.19 -3.18
CA ALA A 18 21.03 9.84 -1.81
C ALA A 18 19.57 10.18 -1.53
N HIS A 19 19.11 11.37 -1.92
CA HIS A 19 17.72 11.77 -1.76
C HIS A 19 16.74 10.82 -2.47
N TYR A 20 16.97 10.52 -3.75
CA TYR A 20 16.13 9.57 -4.49
C TYR A 20 16.21 8.15 -3.93
N ALA A 21 17.39 7.71 -3.49
CA ALA A 21 17.58 6.40 -2.88
C ALA A 21 16.78 6.29 -1.57
N LEU A 22 16.86 7.29 -0.69
CA LEU A 22 16.09 7.33 0.54
C LEU A 22 14.59 7.27 0.25
N LEU A 23 14.11 8.09 -0.69
CA LEU A 23 12.69 8.15 -1.06
C LEU A 23 12.16 6.80 -1.58
N MET A 24 12.95 6.11 -2.41
CA MET A 24 12.57 4.82 -2.98
C MET A 24 12.78 3.63 -2.03
N SER A 25 13.70 3.75 -1.06
CA SER A 25 14.09 2.65 -0.18
C SER A 25 13.04 2.28 0.88
N TYR A 26 12.08 3.16 1.16
CA TYR A 26 11.12 2.95 2.24
C TYR A 26 10.32 1.62 2.12
N HIS A 27 9.71 1.37 0.96
CA HIS A 27 8.94 0.16 0.72
C HIS A 27 9.77 -1.12 0.73
N PRO A 28 10.90 -1.21 -0.02
CA PRO A 28 11.73 -2.42 0.02
C PRO A 28 12.38 -2.63 1.39
N ALA A 29 12.77 -1.57 2.11
CA ALA A 29 13.32 -1.72 3.46
C ALA A 29 12.27 -2.30 4.43
N THR A 30 11.04 -1.78 4.40
CA THR A 30 9.94 -2.30 5.23
C THR A 30 9.65 -3.78 4.92
N ALA A 31 9.65 -4.15 3.64
CA ALA A 31 9.47 -5.53 3.21
C ALA A 31 10.60 -6.46 3.69
N VAL A 32 11.87 -6.03 3.56
CA VAL A 32 13.02 -6.81 4.05
C VAL A 32 12.96 -6.98 5.56
N SER A 33 12.70 -5.90 6.31
CA SER A 33 12.56 -5.95 7.76
C SER A 33 11.48 -6.94 8.21
N TRP A 34 10.35 -6.99 7.49
CA TRP A 34 9.29 -7.97 7.77
C TRP A 34 9.76 -9.41 7.56
N VAL A 35 10.40 -9.71 6.42
CA VAL A 35 10.90 -11.05 6.12
C VAL A 35 11.92 -11.49 7.17
N LEU A 36 12.87 -10.62 7.51
CA LEU A 36 13.86 -10.90 8.55
C LEU A 36 13.19 -11.12 9.92
N GLY A 37 12.21 -10.29 10.29
CA GLY A 37 11.47 -10.43 11.53
C GLY A 37 10.73 -11.77 11.63
N VAL A 38 9.93 -12.13 10.61
CA VAL A 38 9.20 -13.40 10.61
C VAL A 38 10.15 -14.59 10.56
N THR A 39 11.24 -14.51 9.80
CA THR A 39 12.25 -15.57 9.76
C THR A 39 12.91 -15.75 11.13
N ASN A 40 13.24 -14.66 11.82
CA ASN A 40 13.80 -14.70 13.16
C ASN A 40 12.82 -15.32 14.17
N LEU A 41 11.54 -14.94 14.11
CA LEU A 41 10.49 -15.55 14.94
C LEU A 41 10.37 -17.05 14.67
N ALA A 42 10.28 -17.46 13.40
CA ALA A 42 10.16 -18.86 13.02
C ALA A 42 11.40 -19.66 13.44
N ALA A 43 12.61 -19.13 13.19
CA ALA A 43 13.85 -19.77 13.58
C ALA A 43 13.91 -20.00 15.09
N TYR A 44 13.57 -18.99 15.90
CA TYR A 44 13.55 -19.17 17.34
C TYR A 44 12.49 -20.18 17.80
N LEU A 45 11.25 -20.07 17.30
CA LEU A 45 10.16 -20.95 17.70
C LEU A 45 10.40 -22.43 17.32
N LEU A 46 11.13 -22.68 16.23
CA LEU A 46 11.44 -24.02 15.74
C LEU A 46 12.72 -24.62 16.34
N THR A 47 13.72 -23.79 16.67
CA THR A 47 15.04 -24.28 17.13
C THR A 47 15.34 -23.99 18.60
N GLY A 48 14.62 -23.05 19.21
CA GLY A 48 14.91 -22.53 20.55
C GLY A 48 16.19 -21.69 20.65
N VAL A 49 16.93 -21.51 19.55
CA VAL A 49 18.24 -20.83 19.56
C VAL A 49 18.05 -19.32 19.44
N ALA A 50 18.53 -18.60 20.45
CA ALA A 50 18.68 -17.14 20.38
C ALA A 50 19.93 -16.77 19.58
N GLY A 51 19.77 -15.97 18.52
CA GLY A 51 20.90 -15.49 17.72
C GLY A 51 21.79 -14.48 18.44
N VAL A 52 21.25 -13.74 19.41
CA VAL A 52 21.99 -12.79 20.26
C VAL A 52 21.47 -12.88 21.68
N LEU A 53 22.37 -13.13 22.63
CA LEU A 53 22.09 -13.06 24.06
C LEU A 53 22.41 -11.63 24.51
N VAL A 54 21.37 -10.80 24.62
CA VAL A 54 21.50 -9.44 25.17
C VAL A 54 20.99 -9.45 26.59
N ASP A 55 21.68 -8.74 27.48
CA ASP A 55 21.24 -8.54 28.85
C ASP A 55 19.83 -7.92 28.90
N ALA A 56 18.99 -8.44 29.81
CA ALA A 56 17.59 -8.04 29.94
C ALA A 56 17.40 -6.57 30.33
N GLN A 57 18.43 -5.91 30.89
CA GLN A 57 18.43 -4.49 31.22
C GLN A 57 18.90 -3.61 30.03
N LEU A 58 19.88 -4.09 29.27
CA LEU A 58 20.41 -3.36 28.10
C LEU A 58 19.41 -3.33 26.94
N TRP A 59 18.71 -4.44 26.70
CA TRP A 59 17.73 -4.55 25.62
C TRP A 59 16.64 -3.46 25.67
N PRO A 60 15.87 -3.29 26.78
CA PRO A 60 14.81 -2.29 26.84
C PRO A 60 15.38 -0.87 26.82
N MET A 61 16.54 -0.62 27.44
CA MET A 61 17.18 0.69 27.40
C MET A 61 17.46 1.12 25.95
N LEU A 62 18.12 0.27 25.16
CA LEU A 62 18.42 0.58 23.75
C LEU A 62 17.15 0.65 22.90
N TYR A 63 16.25 -0.31 23.08
CA TYR A 63 15.03 -0.41 22.28
C TYR A 63 14.07 0.76 22.51
N VAL A 64 13.82 1.12 23.78
CA VAL A 64 12.96 2.25 24.15
C VAL A 64 13.59 3.57 23.70
N ASN A 65 14.90 3.76 23.87
CA ASN A 65 15.58 4.96 23.39
C ASN A 65 15.45 5.12 21.87
N ALA A 66 15.65 4.04 21.12
CA ALA A 66 15.47 4.05 19.67
C ALA A 66 14.01 4.37 19.28
N ALA A 67 13.03 3.78 19.97
CA ALA A 67 11.61 4.03 19.72
C ALA A 67 11.21 5.49 20.02
N VAL A 68 11.68 6.06 21.13
CA VAL A 68 11.45 7.47 21.49
C VAL A 68 12.06 8.39 20.44
N LEU A 69 13.29 8.11 20.00
CA LEU A 69 13.94 8.90 18.95
C LEU A 69 13.17 8.81 17.63
N GLN A 70 12.72 7.61 17.25
CA GLN A 70 11.95 7.39 16.02
C GLN A 70 10.62 8.15 16.04
N VAL A 71 9.87 8.07 17.14
CA VAL A 71 8.58 8.78 17.29
C VAL A 71 8.80 10.28 17.37
N GLY A 72 9.79 10.74 18.16
CA GLY A 72 10.13 12.15 18.29
C GLY A 72 10.54 12.76 16.95
N LEU A 73 11.38 12.08 16.18
CA LEU A 73 11.78 12.51 14.84
C LEU A 73 10.58 12.55 13.89
N TYR A 74 9.68 11.56 13.94
CA TYR A 74 8.45 11.57 13.14
C TYR A 74 7.59 12.81 13.44
N VAL A 75 7.32 13.07 14.72
CA VAL A 75 6.51 14.22 15.15
C VAL A 75 7.17 15.54 14.73
N TRP A 76 8.48 15.65 14.92
CA TRP A 76 9.24 16.82 14.50
C TRP A 76 9.15 17.03 12.97
N ASN A 77 9.38 15.97 12.19
CA ASN A 77 9.42 16.05 10.74
C ASN A 77 8.03 16.36 10.15
N ARG A 78 6.95 15.87 10.79
CA ARG A 78 5.56 16.16 10.38
C ARG A 78 5.19 17.64 10.54
N ARG A 79 5.81 18.39 11.45
CA ARG A 79 5.59 19.85 11.58
C ARG A 79 5.91 20.61 10.30
N ASN A 80 6.78 20.06 9.45
CA ASN A 80 7.15 20.66 8.16
C ASN A 80 6.26 20.19 6.99
N ASN A 81 5.28 19.31 7.25
CA ASN A 81 4.43 18.73 6.22
C ASN A 81 3.20 19.61 5.99
N ILE A 82 3.26 20.50 5.00
CA ILE A 82 2.14 21.34 4.57
C ILE A 82 1.49 20.63 3.39
N SER A 83 0.52 19.76 3.67
CA SER A 83 -0.25 19.03 2.66
C SER A 83 -1.62 19.68 2.49
N THR A 84 -1.94 20.16 1.28
CA THR A 84 -3.23 20.78 0.91
C THR A 84 -4.41 19.81 0.83
N LEU A 85 -4.18 18.50 0.98
CA LEU A 85 -5.19 17.44 0.82
C LEU A 85 -5.50 16.66 2.11
N GLU A 86 -4.87 16.99 3.24
CA GLU A 86 -5.21 16.42 4.55
C GLU A 86 -6.05 17.43 5.35
N GLU A 87 -7.14 16.99 5.99
CA GLU A 87 -7.83 17.80 7.00
C GLU A 87 -6.84 18.13 8.14
N GLU A 88 -6.81 19.39 8.57
CA GLU A 88 -5.81 20.01 9.47
C GLU A 88 -5.55 19.30 10.82
N SER A 89 -6.33 18.28 11.17
CA SER A 89 -6.26 17.56 12.45
C SER A 89 -5.93 16.07 12.34
N SER A 90 -5.70 15.52 11.13
CA SER A 90 -5.33 14.11 11.01
C SER A 90 -3.92 13.87 11.55
N SER A 91 -3.82 13.16 12.66
CA SER A 91 -2.56 12.77 13.33
C SER A 91 -1.61 11.93 12.44
N GLY A 92 -2.12 11.38 11.33
CA GLY A 92 -1.38 10.45 10.47
C GLY A 92 -1.24 9.04 11.04
N ALA A 93 -1.77 8.78 12.24
CA ALA A 93 -1.79 7.47 12.88
C ALA A 93 -2.55 6.42 12.04
N SER A 94 -3.63 6.82 11.36
CA SER A 94 -4.34 5.96 10.42
C SER A 94 -3.45 5.52 9.25
N GLY A 95 -2.66 6.43 8.70
CA GLY A 95 -1.68 6.14 7.65
C GLY A 95 -0.55 5.21 8.13
N MET A 96 -0.09 5.39 9.37
CA MET A 96 0.89 4.49 9.99
C MET A 96 0.34 3.07 10.16
N ILE A 97 -0.87 2.94 10.73
CA ILE A 97 -1.52 1.64 10.90
C ILE A 97 -1.72 0.98 9.53
N LEU A 98 -2.25 1.72 8.55
CA LEU A 98 -2.44 1.22 7.20
C LEU A 98 -1.11 0.77 6.57
N SER A 99 -0.02 1.49 6.83
CA SER A 99 1.32 1.12 6.35
C SER A 99 1.81 -0.18 6.99
N VAL A 100 1.62 -0.35 8.30
CA VAL A 100 1.96 -1.59 9.02
C VAL A 100 1.14 -2.76 8.47
N LEU A 101 -0.17 -2.57 8.35
CA LEU A 101 -1.08 -3.57 7.79
C LEU A 101 -0.68 -3.91 6.34
N SER A 102 -0.25 -2.96 5.53
CA SER A 102 0.13 -3.19 4.12
C SER A 102 1.48 -3.90 3.95
N THR A 103 2.23 -4.13 5.03
CA THR A 103 3.58 -4.72 4.96
C THR A 103 3.64 -6.09 4.23
N PRO A 104 2.72 -7.04 4.46
CA PRO A 104 2.71 -8.32 3.72
C PRO A 104 2.53 -8.15 2.21
N VAL A 105 1.85 -7.08 1.78
CA VAL A 105 1.69 -6.72 0.37
C VAL A 105 3.01 -6.18 -0.19
N TYR A 106 3.73 -5.34 0.57
CA TYR A 106 5.05 -4.85 0.18
C TYR A 106 6.04 -5.99 -0.04
N VAL A 107 5.99 -7.04 0.77
CA VAL A 107 6.82 -8.24 0.58
C VAL A 107 6.48 -8.95 -0.73
N SER A 108 5.19 -9.09 -1.03
CA SER A 108 4.74 -9.71 -2.28
C SER A 108 5.20 -8.90 -3.50
N ALA A 109 5.14 -7.57 -3.42
CA ALA A 109 5.63 -6.66 -4.46
C ALA A 109 7.16 -6.73 -4.61
N LEU A 110 7.90 -6.78 -3.51
CA LEU A 110 9.36 -6.96 -3.52
C LEU A 110 9.74 -8.27 -4.20
N TRP A 111 9.05 -9.37 -3.87
CA TRP A 111 9.29 -10.67 -4.48
C TRP A 111 8.98 -10.69 -5.97
N ALA A 112 7.89 -10.04 -6.40
CA ALA A 112 7.56 -9.86 -7.80
C ALA A 112 8.65 -9.06 -8.54
N ALA A 113 9.15 -7.99 -7.93
CA ALA A 113 10.22 -7.16 -8.49
C ALA A 113 11.55 -7.93 -8.64
N VAL A 114 11.93 -8.72 -7.63
CA VAL A 114 13.12 -9.59 -7.67
C VAL A 114 12.98 -10.66 -8.76
N ARG A 115 11.80 -11.25 -8.91
CA ARG A 115 11.51 -12.26 -9.95
C ARG A 115 11.27 -11.68 -11.35
N HIS A 116 11.53 -10.37 -11.55
CA HIS A 116 11.31 -9.67 -12.81
C HIS A 116 9.88 -9.82 -13.37
N ARG A 117 8.89 -10.04 -12.52
CA ARG A 117 7.49 -10.09 -12.95
C ARG A 117 7.00 -8.68 -13.26
N THR A 118 6.36 -8.51 -14.41
CA THR A 118 5.67 -7.28 -14.77
C THR A 118 4.46 -7.13 -13.86
N VAL A 119 4.47 -6.11 -13.00
CA VAL A 119 3.28 -5.71 -12.24
C VAL A 119 2.37 -4.95 -13.21
N SER A 120 1.26 -5.55 -13.60
CA SER A 120 0.31 -4.91 -14.50
C SER A 120 -0.50 -3.86 -13.74
N PHE A 121 -0.64 -2.68 -14.32
CA PHE A 121 -1.56 -1.66 -13.80
C PHE A 121 -2.98 -2.04 -14.20
N ALA A 122 -3.69 -2.71 -13.30
CA ALA A 122 -5.10 -3.02 -13.51
C ALA A 122 -5.92 -1.74 -13.29
N VAL A 123 -6.51 -1.23 -14.36
CA VAL A 123 -7.50 -0.15 -14.26
C VAL A 123 -8.73 -0.74 -13.59
N THR A 124 -9.04 -0.27 -12.38
CA THR A 124 -10.26 -0.68 -11.68
C THR A 124 -11.45 -0.44 -12.59
N PRO A 125 -12.24 -1.48 -12.94
CA PRO A 125 -13.45 -1.29 -13.73
C PRO A 125 -14.36 -0.30 -12.99
N LYS A 126 -14.72 0.81 -13.63
CA LYS A 126 -15.74 1.73 -13.10
C LYS A 126 -17.11 1.09 -13.32
N GLY A 127 -17.55 0.29 -12.36
CA GLY A 127 -18.85 -0.39 -12.38
C GLY A 127 -19.07 -1.21 -11.11
N ALA A 128 -20.30 -1.69 -10.90
CA ALA A 128 -20.65 -2.58 -9.80
C ALA A 128 -19.92 -3.92 -9.97
N GLN A 129 -18.71 -4.00 -9.42
CA GLN A 129 -17.92 -5.22 -9.40
C GLN A 129 -18.42 -6.11 -8.27
N ASP A 130 -18.60 -7.40 -8.57
CA ASP A 130 -18.94 -8.40 -7.57
C ASP A 130 -17.91 -8.43 -6.44
N ARG A 131 -18.40 -8.79 -5.26
CA ARG A 131 -17.69 -8.84 -3.97
C ARG A 131 -16.26 -9.37 -4.10
N ASP A 132 -15.30 -8.64 -3.53
CA ASP A 132 -13.90 -9.06 -3.48
C ASP A 132 -13.76 -10.49 -2.90
N PRO A 133 -13.06 -11.41 -3.57
CA PRO A 133 -12.85 -12.75 -3.03
C PRO A 133 -11.82 -12.75 -1.89
N LEU A 134 -11.86 -13.79 -1.04
CA LEU A 134 -10.87 -13.98 0.03
C LEU A 134 -9.43 -14.11 -0.51
N SER A 135 -9.27 -14.50 -1.78
CA SER A 135 -7.99 -14.58 -2.47
C SER A 135 -7.27 -13.22 -2.56
N THR A 136 -7.99 -12.09 -2.51
CA THR A 136 -7.40 -10.74 -2.43
C THR A 136 -6.49 -10.60 -1.20
N PHE A 137 -6.80 -11.29 -0.10
CA PHE A 137 -5.99 -11.30 1.13
C PHE A 137 -4.98 -12.44 1.18
N GLY A 138 -4.76 -13.17 0.08
CA GLY A 138 -3.89 -14.36 0.05
C GLY A 138 -2.46 -14.10 0.50
N ALA A 139 -1.93 -12.87 0.33
CA ALA A 139 -0.62 -12.51 0.89
C ALA A 139 -0.64 -12.54 2.43
N HIS A 140 -1.63 -11.90 3.04
CA HIS A 140 -1.79 -11.85 4.49
C HIS A 140 -2.04 -13.23 5.10
N LEU A 141 -2.92 -14.02 4.47
CA LEU A 141 -3.26 -15.36 4.95
C LEU A 141 -2.07 -16.31 4.90
N ARG A 142 -1.21 -16.23 3.87
CA ARG A 142 0.01 -17.04 3.80
C ARG A 142 0.97 -16.71 4.94
N TRP A 143 1.19 -15.43 5.24
CA TRP A 143 2.06 -15.02 6.35
C TRP A 143 1.46 -15.38 7.71
N ALA A 144 0.14 -15.20 7.89
CA ALA A 144 -0.56 -15.64 9.08
C ALA A 144 -0.42 -17.16 9.29
N ALA A 145 -0.58 -17.96 8.24
CA ALA A 145 -0.44 -19.41 8.31
C ALA A 145 0.98 -19.83 8.75
N VAL A 146 2.03 -19.19 8.20
CA VAL A 146 3.42 -19.46 8.61
C VAL A 146 3.64 -19.14 10.09
N LEU A 147 3.17 -17.98 10.55
CA LEU A 147 3.34 -17.56 11.95
C LEU A 147 2.56 -18.44 12.93
N VAL A 148 1.31 -18.79 12.59
CA VAL A 148 0.48 -19.69 13.40
C VAL A 148 1.09 -21.09 13.43
N ALA A 149 1.57 -21.61 12.31
CA ALA A 149 2.25 -22.91 12.26
C ALA A 149 3.50 -22.92 13.14
N ALA A 150 4.32 -21.86 13.10
CA ALA A 150 5.50 -21.73 13.95
C ALA A 150 5.12 -21.67 15.44
N LEU A 151 4.07 -20.92 15.80
CA LEU A 151 3.56 -20.85 17.17
C LEU A 151 3.07 -22.22 17.67
N VAL A 152 2.26 -22.92 16.87
CA VAL A 152 1.74 -24.25 17.21
C VAL A 152 2.89 -25.26 17.35
N ALA A 153 3.88 -25.21 16.46
CA ALA A 153 5.05 -26.09 16.53
C ALA A 153 5.91 -25.84 17.78
N SER A 154 5.96 -24.61 18.29
CA SER A 154 6.76 -24.27 19.48
C SER A 154 6.26 -24.93 20.78
N VAL A 155 4.98 -25.29 20.85
CA VAL A 155 4.35 -25.90 22.04
C VAL A 155 4.96 -27.28 22.35
N PRO A 156 4.97 -28.26 21.43
CA PRO A 156 5.62 -29.56 21.68
C PRO A 156 7.14 -29.46 21.79
N LEU A 157 7.76 -28.40 21.23
CA LEU A 157 9.20 -28.17 21.31
C LEU A 157 9.65 -27.58 22.67
N HIS A 158 8.72 -27.21 23.54
CA HIS A 158 9.03 -26.59 24.85
C HIS A 158 9.94 -25.35 24.75
N HIS A 159 9.81 -24.57 23.67
CA HIS A 159 10.52 -23.30 23.48
C HIS A 159 9.64 -22.03 23.63
N PRO A 160 8.66 -21.94 24.56
CA PRO A 160 7.84 -20.74 24.68
C PRO A 160 8.60 -19.64 25.44
N HIS A 161 9.28 -18.77 24.71
CA HIS A 161 9.81 -17.54 25.28
C HIS A 161 8.77 -16.43 25.19
N VAL A 162 8.35 -15.88 26.34
CA VAL A 162 7.23 -14.93 26.44
C VAL A 162 7.38 -13.77 25.45
N ALA A 163 8.56 -13.13 25.41
CA ALA A 163 8.80 -12.01 24.49
C ALA A 163 8.58 -12.37 23.01
N ILE A 164 8.98 -13.57 22.60
CA ILE A 164 8.95 -14.01 21.20
C ILE A 164 7.53 -14.45 20.83
N CYS A 165 6.82 -15.10 21.74
CA CYS A 165 5.40 -15.37 21.59
C CYS A 165 4.59 -14.07 21.45
N THR A 166 4.88 -13.04 22.26
CA THR A 166 4.22 -11.73 22.15
C THR A 166 4.43 -11.13 20.76
N TRP A 167 5.66 -11.11 20.25
CA TRP A 167 5.94 -10.61 18.91
C TRP A 167 5.27 -11.43 17.81
N ALA A 168 5.28 -12.75 17.91
CA ALA A 168 4.60 -13.63 16.96
C ALA A 168 3.08 -13.42 16.94
N LEU A 169 2.46 -13.20 18.11
CA LEU A 169 1.04 -12.86 18.23
C LEU A 169 0.73 -11.50 17.59
N VAL A 170 1.55 -10.47 17.86
CA VAL A 170 1.40 -9.14 17.25
C VAL A 170 1.53 -9.23 15.73
N SER A 171 2.54 -9.93 15.21
CA SER A 171 2.72 -10.12 13.76
C SER A 171 1.56 -10.89 13.13
N THR A 172 1.02 -11.88 13.84
CA THR A 172 -0.17 -12.63 13.39
C THR A 172 -1.39 -11.71 13.34
N ALA A 173 -1.58 -10.87 14.36
CA ALA A 173 -2.66 -9.89 14.39
C ALA A 173 -2.56 -8.88 13.22
N VAL A 174 -1.37 -8.39 12.90
CA VAL A 174 -1.13 -7.53 11.71
C VAL A 174 -1.55 -8.22 10.41
N CYS A 175 -1.31 -9.52 10.29
CA CYS A 175 -1.75 -10.28 9.11
C CYS A 175 -3.27 -10.48 9.08
N LEU A 176 -3.89 -10.75 10.23
CA LEU A 176 -5.32 -11.08 10.31
C LEU A 176 -6.24 -9.86 10.34
N LEU A 177 -5.77 -8.70 10.81
CA LEU A 177 -6.60 -7.48 10.96
C LEU A 177 -7.31 -7.08 9.66
N PRO A 178 -6.63 -7.00 8.49
CA PRO A 178 -7.28 -6.59 7.25
C PRO A 178 -8.38 -7.57 6.82
N VAL A 179 -8.16 -8.86 7.05
CA VAL A 179 -9.14 -9.92 6.77
C VAL A 179 -10.33 -9.80 7.71
N ALA A 180 -10.07 -9.57 9.01
CA ALA A 180 -11.11 -9.39 10.01
C ALA A 180 -11.96 -8.14 9.72
N MET A 181 -11.34 -7.00 9.37
CA MET A 181 -12.04 -5.77 8.97
C MET A 181 -12.93 -5.99 7.74
N TRP A 182 -12.46 -6.76 6.75
CA TRP A 182 -13.26 -7.12 5.60
C TRP A 182 -14.44 -8.02 5.99
N LEU A 183 -14.22 -9.07 6.79
CA LEU A 183 -15.28 -9.98 7.26
C LEU A 183 -16.33 -9.25 8.11
N THR A 184 -15.92 -8.34 8.99
CA THR A 184 -16.85 -7.57 9.83
C THR A 184 -17.65 -6.58 8.99
N GLY A 185 -17.04 -5.92 8.00
CA GLY A 185 -17.77 -5.09 7.05
C GLY A 185 -18.84 -5.89 6.30
N LEU A 186 -18.49 -7.07 5.82
CA LEU A 186 -19.44 -7.96 5.15
C LEU A 186 -20.58 -8.43 6.05
N LEU A 187 -20.27 -8.81 7.29
CA LEU A 187 -21.27 -9.23 8.27
C LEU A 187 -22.18 -8.06 8.62
N TRP A 188 -21.62 -6.87 8.83
CA TRP A 188 -22.35 -5.65 9.11
C TRP A 188 -23.30 -5.27 7.99
N HIS A 189 -22.85 -5.37 6.74
CA HIS A 189 -23.72 -5.18 5.58
C HIS A 189 -24.84 -6.23 5.53
N ARG A 190 -24.55 -7.51 5.79
CA ARG A 190 -25.59 -8.56 5.84
C ARG A 190 -26.61 -8.35 6.97
N LEU A 191 -26.17 -7.89 8.14
CA LEU A 191 -27.04 -7.63 9.29
C LEU A 191 -27.89 -6.37 9.10
N ARG A 192 -27.35 -5.33 8.45
CA ARG A 192 -28.09 -4.09 8.11
C ARG A 192 -28.98 -4.24 6.88
N SER A 193 -28.59 -5.10 5.95
CA SER A 193 -29.44 -5.58 4.85
C SER A 193 -30.36 -6.68 5.37
N GLY A 194 -31.23 -6.35 6.33
CA GLY A 194 -32.33 -7.23 6.73
C GLY A 194 -33.23 -7.62 5.54
N PRO A 195 -34.13 -8.60 5.68
CA PRO A 195 -34.91 -9.22 4.59
C PRO A 195 -35.99 -8.30 3.95
N ARG A 196 -35.63 -7.08 3.56
CA ARG A 196 -36.53 -6.04 3.05
C ARG A 196 -36.11 -5.59 1.65
N ALA A 197 -35.99 -6.52 0.71
CA ALA A 197 -35.90 -6.22 -0.73
C ALA A 197 -36.26 -7.41 -1.64
N ALA A 198 -37.04 -8.40 -1.15
CA ALA A 198 -37.55 -9.49 -1.98
C ALA A 198 -38.99 -9.28 -2.45
N GLY A 199 -39.60 -8.13 -2.18
CA GLY A 199 -40.99 -7.88 -2.55
C GLY A 199 -41.31 -6.39 -2.57
N LEU A 200 -40.95 -5.73 -3.68
CA LEU A 200 -41.60 -4.54 -4.28
C LEU A 200 -40.67 -3.99 -5.36
N ALA A 201 -40.64 -4.67 -6.49
CA ALA A 201 -40.38 -4.03 -7.77
C ALA A 201 -41.71 -4.00 -8.54
N PRO A 202 -42.56 -2.96 -8.39
CA PRO A 202 -43.36 -2.56 -9.51
C PRO A 202 -42.43 -1.86 -10.50
N ASN A 203 -42.44 -2.34 -11.74
CA ASN A 203 -41.95 -1.64 -12.91
C ASN A 203 -42.24 -0.14 -12.81
N VAL A 204 -41.22 0.67 -12.56
CA VAL A 204 -41.20 2.07 -13.00
C VAL A 204 -40.10 2.14 -14.06
N VAL A 205 -40.37 1.49 -15.18
CA VAL A 205 -39.95 2.04 -16.47
C VAL A 205 -40.71 3.35 -16.56
N GLN A 206 -40.07 4.43 -16.13
CA GLN A 206 -40.54 5.76 -16.45
C GLN A 206 -40.38 5.91 -17.96
N THR A 207 -41.43 5.59 -18.69
CA THR A 207 -41.67 6.08 -20.05
C THR A 207 -41.56 7.60 -20.00
N LEU A 208 -40.40 8.13 -20.39
CA LEU A 208 -40.30 9.52 -20.82
C LEU A 208 -41.22 9.66 -22.05
N PRO A 209 -42.16 10.63 -22.08
CA PRO A 209 -42.79 11.00 -23.33
C PRO A 209 -41.68 11.48 -24.27
N ALA A 210 -41.65 10.94 -25.48
CA ALA A 210 -40.79 11.43 -26.54
C ALA A 210 -41.09 12.92 -26.80
N LEU A 211 -40.27 13.81 -26.24
CA LEU A 211 -40.20 15.18 -26.68
C LEU A 211 -39.38 15.19 -27.98
N THR A 212 -40.09 15.05 -29.08
CA THR A 212 -39.63 15.48 -30.41
C THR A 212 -39.30 16.97 -30.34
N GLY A 213 -38.02 17.30 -30.40
CA GLY A 213 -37.55 18.68 -30.45
C GLY A 213 -36.07 18.75 -30.10
N GLU A 214 -35.21 18.54 -31.08
CA GLU A 214 -33.78 18.88 -31.03
C GLU A 214 -33.59 20.38 -30.76
N PRO A 215 -32.81 20.78 -29.75
CA PRO A 215 -32.04 22.01 -29.80
C PRO A 215 -30.57 21.63 -29.95
N SER A 216 -30.05 21.85 -31.15
CA SER A 216 -28.63 21.79 -31.48
C SER A 216 -27.83 22.73 -30.56
N VAL A 217 -27.07 22.16 -29.62
CA VAL A 217 -26.04 22.90 -28.86
C VAL A 217 -24.69 22.62 -29.53
N PRO A 218 -23.98 23.62 -30.08
CA PRO A 218 -22.67 23.41 -30.68
C PRO A 218 -21.62 23.15 -29.59
N VAL A 219 -21.02 21.97 -29.60
CA VAL A 219 -19.84 21.63 -28.80
C VAL A 219 -18.60 22.25 -29.48
N PRO A 220 -17.78 23.06 -28.80
CA PRO A 220 -16.57 23.61 -29.41
C PRO A 220 -15.53 22.50 -29.62
N VAL A 221 -15.06 22.39 -30.86
CA VAL A 221 -14.03 21.45 -31.32
C VAL A 221 -12.66 21.88 -30.78
N ILE A 222 -12.25 21.34 -29.62
CA ILE A 222 -10.86 21.43 -29.11
C ILE A 222 -10.10 20.15 -29.50
N SER A 223 -9.94 19.92 -30.81
CA SER A 223 -9.16 18.75 -31.29
C SER A 223 -8.34 19.02 -32.57
N GLN A 224 -8.07 20.27 -32.92
CA GLN A 224 -7.24 20.58 -34.11
C GLN A 224 -5.93 21.32 -33.85
N LEU A 225 -5.54 21.61 -32.59
CA LEU A 225 -4.35 22.44 -32.33
C LEU A 225 -3.05 21.70 -31.93
N ILE A 226 -2.86 20.44 -32.34
CA ILE A 226 -1.60 19.69 -32.06
C ILE A 226 -0.91 19.14 -33.33
N THR A 227 -1.46 19.29 -34.54
CA THR A 227 -0.79 18.78 -35.77
C THR A 227 -0.56 19.86 -36.84
N THR A 228 -0.01 21.01 -36.46
CA THR A 228 0.57 21.94 -37.44
C THR A 228 1.69 22.78 -36.81
N GLY A 229 2.71 22.09 -36.31
CA GLY A 229 3.94 22.70 -35.81
C GLY A 229 5.16 22.14 -36.54
N ALA A 230 5.30 22.43 -37.84
CA ALA A 230 6.54 22.18 -38.58
C ALA A 230 6.73 23.18 -39.74
N THR A 231 7.49 24.24 -39.46
CA THR A 231 8.49 24.89 -40.34
C THR A 231 8.11 25.36 -41.76
N ARG A 232 8.06 26.69 -41.97
CA ARG A 232 8.86 27.35 -43.03
C ARG A 232 9.04 28.88 -42.83
N ALA A 233 10.24 29.32 -43.19
CA ALA A 233 10.96 30.58 -43.02
C ALA A 233 10.27 31.90 -43.46
N PRO A 234 10.79 33.07 -43.01
CA PRO A 234 10.21 34.39 -43.32
C PRO A 234 10.54 34.84 -44.75
N ARG A 235 9.55 35.38 -45.45
CA ARG A 235 9.74 36.12 -46.72
C ARG A 235 10.07 37.58 -46.40
N THR A 236 11.18 38.04 -46.98
CA THR A 236 11.60 39.44 -47.06
C THR A 236 10.56 40.28 -47.78
N GLN A 237 10.27 41.43 -47.18
CA GLN A 237 9.42 42.51 -47.64
C GLN A 237 10.24 43.39 -48.60
N GLU A 238 9.84 43.46 -49.87
CA GLU A 238 10.18 44.59 -50.74
C GLU A 238 8.96 45.50 -50.84
N ASP A 239 9.20 46.76 -50.48
CA ASP A 239 8.27 47.89 -50.44
C ASP A 239 8.18 48.56 -51.83
N PRO A 240 7.03 49.05 -52.29
CA PRO A 240 6.91 49.70 -53.59
C PRO A 240 7.04 51.22 -53.46
N ARG A 241 8.15 51.81 -53.94
CA ARG A 241 8.20 53.13 -54.58
C ARG A 241 9.41 53.25 -55.50
#